data_AF-A0A946XG65-F1
#
_entry.id   AF-A0A946XG65-F1
#
_cell.length_a   1.000
_cell.length_b   1.000
_cell.length_c   1.000
_cell.angle_alpha   90.00
_cell.angle_beta   90.00
_cell.angle_gamma   90.00
#
_symmetry.space_group_name_H-M   'P 1'
#
loop_
_entity.id
_entity.type
_entity.pdbx_description
1 polymer ?
#
loop_
_entity_poly.entity_id
_entity_poly.type
_entity_poly.pdbx_seq_one_letter_code
_entity_poly.pdbx_strand_id
1 'polypeptide(L)'
;MQRPNPDSVYYHEFMQLQRKLCARIVSLRKNRNLVQEDMADYELSIRQYQRMEQDPTAIVSLWQVFKLAKAHNLEVHELLDL
;
A
#
# COMPACT_ATOMS: atom_id res chain seq x y z
N MET A 1 -2.48 -11.33 10.83
CA MET A 1 -2.08 -10.02 11.37
C MET A 1 -3.22 -9.47 12.20
N GLN A 2 -2.87 -8.81 13.30
CA GLN A 2 -3.86 -8.20 14.21
C GLN A 2 -4.54 -7.03 13.49
N ARG A 3 -5.87 -6.96 13.56
CA ARG A 3 -6.62 -5.81 13.05
C ARG A 3 -6.43 -4.63 14.01
N PRO A 4 -6.38 -3.38 13.52
CA PRO A 4 -6.35 -2.21 14.39
C PRO A 4 -7.57 -2.21 15.31
N ASN A 5 -7.39 -1.93 16.60
CA ASN A 5 -8.47 -1.82 17.56
C ASN A 5 -9.27 -0.52 17.30
N PRO A 6 -10.57 -0.58 16.95
CA PRO A 6 -11.40 0.61 16.74
C PRO A 6 -11.46 1.55 17.95
N ASP A 7 -11.31 1.01 19.16
CA ASP A 7 -11.35 1.78 20.41
C ASP A 7 -10.01 2.47 20.74
N SER A 8 -8.97 2.25 19.92
CA SER A 8 -7.67 2.91 20.10
C SER A 8 -7.76 4.39 19.74
N VAL A 9 -7.16 5.25 20.57
CA VAL A 9 -6.98 6.67 20.25
C VAL A 9 -6.22 6.90 18.93
N TYR A 10 -5.38 5.94 18.52
CA TYR A 10 -4.61 5.99 17.28
C TYR A 10 -5.35 5.45 16.06
N TYR A 11 -6.56 4.90 16.24
CA TYR A 11 -7.26 4.19 15.17
C TYR A 11 -7.55 5.10 13.96
N HIS A 12 -8.11 6.28 14.21
CA HIS A 12 -8.50 7.20 13.14
C HIS A 12 -7.30 7.71 12.34
N GLU A 13 -6.21 8.07 13.03
CA GLU A 13 -4.96 8.52 12.42
C GLU A 13 -4.32 7.41 11.58
N PHE A 14 -4.26 6.18 12.12
CA PHE A 14 -3.75 5.02 11.40
C PHE A 14 -4.57 4.70 10.14
N MET A 15 -5.90 4.79 10.23
CA MET A 15 -6.79 4.59 9.08
C MET A 15 -6.63 5.68 8.03
N GLN A 16 -6.32 6.92 8.42
CA GLN A 16 -5.97 7.98 7.47
C GLN A 16 -4.63 7.71 6.79
N LEU A 17 -3.61 7.28 7.55
CA LEU A 17 -2.31 6.88 7.01
C LEU A 17 -2.47 5.77 5.96
N GLN A 18 -3.21 4.70 6.26
CA GLN A 18 -3.45 3.60 5.31
C GLN A 18 -4.15 4.09 4.03
N ARG A 19 -5.14 4.99 4.14
CA ARG A 19 -5.84 5.56 2.98
C ARG A 19 -4.92 6.41 2.11
N LYS A 20 -4.12 7.29 2.72
CA LYS A 20 -3.14 8.12 2.00
C LYS A 20 -2.09 7.26 1.28
N LEU A 21 -1.57 6.25 1.97
CA LEU A 21 -0.59 5.32 1.40
C LEU A 21 -1.17 4.56 0.21
N CYS A 22 -2.38 3.99 0.35
CA CYS A 22 -3.05 3.29 -0.75
C CYS A 22 -3.27 4.22 -1.96
N ALA A 23 -3.78 5.43 -1.73
CA ALA A 23 -3.98 6.42 -2.79
C ALA A 23 -2.67 6.75 -3.53
N ARG A 24 -1.56 6.91 -2.80
CA ARG A 24 -0.25 7.14 -3.39
C ARG A 24 0.22 5.97 -4.25
N ILE A 25 0.09 4.74 -3.75
CA ILE A 25 0.48 3.52 -4.48
C ILE A 25 -0.32 3.41 -5.79
N VAL A 26 -1.64 3.63 -5.73
CA VAL A 26 -2.51 3.62 -6.91
C VAL A 26 -2.09 4.69 -7.92
N SER A 27 -1.77 5.90 -7.44
CA SER A 27 -1.28 6.98 -8.29
C SER A 27 0.04 6.61 -8.96
N LEU A 28 1.02 6.07 -8.23
CA LEU A 28 2.31 5.64 -8.77
C LEU A 28 2.16 4.58 -9.87
N ARG A 29 1.26 3.60 -9.66
CA ARG A 29 0.95 2.58 -10.66
C ARG A 29 0.35 3.20 -11.92
N LYS A 30 -0.68 4.03 -11.77
CA LYS A 30 -1.36 4.70 -12.90
C LYS A 30 -0.43 5.64 -13.67
N ASN A 31 0.44 6.38 -12.98
CA ASN A 31 1.41 7.28 -13.61
C ASN A 31 2.44 6.53 -14.47
N ARG A 32 2.67 5.24 -14.18
CA ARG A 32 3.51 4.35 -15.00
C ARG A 32 2.73 3.54 -16.04
N ASN A 33 1.42 3.76 -16.17
CA ASN A 33 0.52 3.00 -17.05
C ASN A 33 0.53 1.48 -16.79
N LEU A 34 0.80 1.07 -15.55
CA LEU A 34 0.83 -0.35 -15.17
C LEU A 34 -0.56 -0.85 -14.81
N VAL A 35 -0.89 -2.07 -15.21
CA VAL A 35 -2.08 -2.79 -14.73
C VAL A 35 -1.79 -3.50 -13.40
N GLN A 36 -2.80 -4.14 -12.81
CA GLN A 36 -2.61 -4.82 -11.52
C GLN A 36 -1.76 -6.09 -11.67
N GLU A 37 -1.84 -6.73 -12.83
CA GLU A 37 -1.11 -7.93 -13.20
C GLU A 37 0.40 -7.68 -13.26
N ASP A 38 0.82 -6.51 -13.74
CA ASP A 38 2.22 -6.09 -13.80
C ASP A 38 2.88 -6.01 -12.41
N MET A 39 2.09 -5.98 -11.33
CA MET A 39 2.62 -5.98 -9.97
C MET A 39 3.29 -7.32 -9.62
N ALA A 40 2.93 -8.41 -10.32
CA ALA A 40 3.55 -9.72 -10.14
C ALA A 40 5.05 -9.71 -10.44
N ASP A 41 5.49 -8.89 -11.41
CA ASP A 41 6.89 -8.75 -11.79
C ASP A 41 7.75 -8.14 -10.68
N TYR A 42 7.11 -7.54 -9.66
CA TYR A 42 7.75 -6.97 -8.48
C TYR A 42 7.56 -7.81 -7.22
N GLU A 43 7.34 -9.13 -7.40
CA GLU A 43 7.10 -10.10 -6.33
C GLU A 43 5.87 -9.77 -5.46
N LEU A 44 4.94 -8.95 -5.94
CA LEU A 44 3.69 -8.66 -5.25
C LEU A 44 2.63 -9.67 -5.67
N SER A 45 1.90 -10.23 -4.70
CA SER A 45 0.76 -11.06 -5.03
C SER A 45 -0.34 -10.19 -5.65
N ILE A 46 -0.72 -10.47 -6.91
CA ILE A 46 -1.80 -9.76 -7.62
C ILE A 46 -3.05 -9.68 -6.74
N ARG A 47 -3.44 -10.79 -6.11
CA ARG A 47 -4.61 -10.84 -5.23
C ARG A 47 -4.47 -9.95 -4.00
N GLN A 48 -3.28 -9.84 -3.42
CA GLN A 48 -3.04 -8.91 -2.31
C GLN A 48 -3.12 -7.46 -2.77
N TYR A 49 -2.56 -7.16 -3.94
CA TYR A 49 -2.60 -5.83 -4.53
C TYR A 49 -4.05 -5.39 -4.87
N GLN A 50 -4.82 -6.27 -5.50
CA GLN A 50 -6.25 -6.07 -5.77
C GLN A 50 -7.04 -5.78 -4.50
N ARG A 51 -6.81 -6.57 -3.44
CA ARG A 51 -7.45 -6.36 -2.14
C ARG A 51 -7.07 -5.01 -1.53
N MET A 52 -5.81 -4.59 -1.66
CA MET A 52 -5.35 -3.27 -1.21
C MET A 52 -6.05 -2.13 -1.95
N GLU A 53 -6.20 -2.22 -3.27
CA GLU A 53 -6.89 -1.17 -4.04
C GLU A 53 -8.39 -1.10 -3.71
N GLN A 54 -9.01 -2.23 -3.36
CA GLN A 54 -10.41 -2.30 -2.92
C GLN A 54 -10.61 -1.86 -1.47
N ASP A 55 -9.68 -2.20 -0.60
CA ASP A 55 -9.73 -1.94 0.84
C ASP A 55 -8.33 -1.49 1.34
N PRO A 56 -8.13 -0.19 1.59
CA PRO A 56 -6.85 0.34 2.10
C PRO A 56 -6.38 -0.31 3.40
N THR A 57 -7.28 -0.92 4.19
CA THR A 57 -6.91 -1.62 5.42
C THR A 57 -6.20 -2.95 5.16
N ALA A 58 -6.23 -3.43 3.93
CA ALA A 58 -5.55 -4.64 3.49
C ALA A 58 -4.04 -4.46 3.26
N ILE A 59 -3.49 -3.24 3.39
CA ILE A 59 -2.04 -3.05 3.54
C ILE A 59 -1.66 -3.52 4.93
N VAL A 60 -0.94 -4.64 5.00
CA VAL A 60 -0.80 -5.36 6.26
C VAL A 60 0.65 -5.41 6.78
N SER A 61 1.70 -5.36 5.95
CA SER A 61 3.08 -5.40 6.47
C SER A 61 4.06 -4.40 5.89
N LEU A 62 5.07 -4.07 6.71
CA LEU A 62 6.25 -3.32 6.29
C LEU A 62 6.97 -3.98 5.10
N TRP A 63 6.95 -5.32 5.00
CA TRP A 63 7.51 -6.03 3.84
C TRP A 63 6.78 -5.70 2.54
N GLN A 64 5.44 -5.60 2.57
CA GLN A 64 4.67 -5.18 1.40
C GLN A 64 4.99 -3.73 1.02
N VAL A 65 5.06 -2.84 2.01
CA VAL A 65 5.44 -1.42 1.79
C VAL A 65 6.84 -1.33 1.17
N PHE A 66 7.80 -2.11 1.66
CA PHE A 66 9.15 -2.17 1.11
C PHE A 66 9.16 -2.62 -0.35
N LYS A 67 8.46 -3.71 -0.69
CA LYS A 67 8.37 -4.20 -2.08
C LYS A 67 7.70 -3.19 -3.00
N LEU A 68 6.65 -2.52 -2.54
CA LEU A 68 5.97 -1.45 -3.30
C LEU A 68 6.90 -0.28 -3.58
N ALA A 69 7.71 0.14 -2.60
CA ALA A 69 8.71 1.17 -2.81
C ALA A 69 9.71 0.75 -3.90
N LYS A 70 10.25 -0.48 -3.79
CA LYS A 70 11.19 -1.03 -4.80
C LYS A 70 10.56 -1.17 -6.19
N ALA A 71 9.29 -1.58 -6.27
CA ALA A 71 8.55 -1.66 -7.53
C ALA A 71 8.47 -0.32 -8.27
N HIS A 72 8.37 0.77 -7.51
CA HIS A 72 8.29 2.11 -8.05
C HIS A 72 9.64 2.83 -8.13
N ASN A 73 10.76 2.13 -7.94
CA ASN A 73 12.12 2.70 -7.86
C ASN A 73 12.23 3.82 -6.81
N LEU A 74 11.57 3.64 -5.67
CA LEU A 74 11.60 4.57 -4.54
C LEU A 74 12.31 3.92 -3.33
N GLU A 75 12.81 4.78 -2.46
CA GLU A 75 13.05 4.44 -1.08
C GLU A 75 11.75 4.41 -0.26
N VAL A 76 11.75 3.70 0.87
CA VAL A 76 10.56 3.57 1.71
C VAL A 76 10.12 4.92 2.27
N HIS A 77 11.07 5.77 2.66
CA HIS A 77 10.77 7.10 3.19
C HIS A 77 10.10 7.98 2.12
N GLU A 78 10.54 7.88 0.87
CA GLU A 78 9.91 8.58 -0.25
C GLU A 78 8.47 8.11 -0.40
N LEU A 79 8.20 6.79 -0.39
CA LEU A 79 6.83 6.26 -0.46
C LEU A 79 5.93 6.73 0.71
N LEU A 80 6.51 6.99 1.88
CA LEU A 80 5.78 7.37 3.10
C LEU A 80 5.62 8.88 3.29
N ASP A 81 6.09 9.71 2.36
CA ASP A 81 5.96 11.17 2.39
C ASP A 81 4.50 11.61 2.06
N LEU A 82 3.58 11.44 3.03
CA LEU A 82 2.11 11.41 2.86
C LEU A 82 1.33 12.55 3.54
#